data_AF-A0A923IH50-F1
#
_entry.id   AF-A0A923IH50-F1
#
_cell.length_a   1.000
_cell.length_b   1.000
_cell.length_c   1.000
_cell.angle_alpha   90.00
_cell.angle_beta   90.00
_cell.angle_gamma   90.00
#
_symmetry.space_group_name_H-M   'P 1'
#
loop_
_entity.id
_entity.type
_entity.pdbx_description
1 polymer ?
#
loop_
_entity_poly.entity_id
_entity_poly.type
_entity_poly.pdbx_seq_one_letter_code
_entity_poly.pdbx_strand_id
1 'polypeptide(L)'
;MFVRPKEAATVILLRRPDTQPAEGFEVLMVLRSKESKFVPNSYVFPGGALDDEDCSPEMEALCRGVEPSRAFAVLKGIPSPAMAIGSWVAGIRETFEEVGLLLAYQADRRLVSFNHVDAKRYGRYRSLLLQEKLTFGEILEKEALTLAADRLHYFSHWITPWFLPIRYDVRFFVVEAPAGQEAQHDGI
;
A
#
# COMPACT_ATOMS: atom_id res chain seq x y z
N MET A 1 -21.61 15.06 -17.23
CA MET A 1 -20.53 15.71 -16.44
C MET A 1 -19.39 14.71 -16.35
N PHE A 2 -18.18 15.05 -16.79
CA PHE A 2 -17.03 14.13 -16.70
C PHE A 2 -16.55 14.08 -15.25
N VAL A 3 -16.57 12.88 -14.63
CA VAL A 3 -16.01 12.69 -13.29
C VAL A 3 -14.49 12.55 -13.43
N ARG A 4 -13.74 13.41 -12.72
CA ARG A 4 -12.29 13.30 -12.64
C ARG A 4 -11.93 12.06 -11.82
N PRO A 5 -11.09 11.15 -12.34
CA PRO A 5 -10.59 10.03 -11.56
C PRO A 5 -9.83 10.50 -10.32
N LYS A 6 -9.97 9.78 -9.20
CA LYS A 6 -9.08 9.95 -8.04
C LYS A 6 -7.79 9.17 -8.24
N GLU A 7 -6.65 9.76 -7.91
CA GLU A 7 -5.38 9.02 -7.91
C GLU A 7 -5.43 7.92 -6.85
N ALA A 8 -4.92 6.74 -7.20
CA ALA A 8 -4.93 5.58 -6.33
C ALA A 8 -3.67 4.73 -6.54
N ALA A 9 -3.33 3.93 -5.53
CA ALA A 9 -2.24 2.98 -5.59
C ALA A 9 -2.71 1.58 -5.21
N THR A 10 -2.12 0.58 -5.85
CA THR A 10 -2.44 -0.83 -5.61
C THR A 10 -1.16 -1.65 -5.58
N VAL A 11 -1.04 -2.60 -4.65
CA VAL A 11 0.16 -3.41 -4.45
C VAL A 11 -0.12 -4.89 -4.68
N ILE A 12 0.59 -5.47 -5.64
CA ILE A 12 0.61 -6.91 -5.92
C ILE A 12 1.70 -7.53 -5.05
N LEU A 13 1.29 -8.21 -3.98
CA LEU A 13 2.21 -8.90 -3.08
C LEU A 13 2.46 -10.32 -3.56
N LEU A 14 3.72 -10.64 -3.82
CA LEU A 14 4.17 -11.95 -4.26
C LEU A 14 4.90 -12.68 -3.14
N ARG A 15 4.68 -13.99 -2.99
CA ARG A 15 5.56 -14.85 -2.18
C ARG A 15 5.88 -16.13 -2.92
N ARG A 16 7.03 -16.73 -2.60
CA ARG A 16 7.33 -18.10 -3.02
C ARG A 16 6.71 -19.07 -2.01
N PRO A 17 6.02 -20.14 -2.45
CA PRO A 17 5.55 -21.16 -1.53
C PRO A 17 6.73 -21.92 -0.91
N ASP A 18 6.71 -22.10 0.41
CA ASP A 18 7.74 -22.85 1.14
C ASP A 18 7.70 -24.36 0.81
N THR A 19 6.49 -24.88 0.55
CA THR A 19 6.26 -26.32 0.38
C THR A 19 6.45 -26.80 -1.06
N GLN A 20 6.32 -25.90 -2.05
CA GLN A 20 6.42 -26.24 -3.49
C GLN A 20 7.05 -25.12 -4.33
N PRO A 21 8.36 -24.80 -4.13
CA PRO A 21 9.02 -23.67 -4.79
C PRO A 21 9.13 -23.79 -6.33
N ALA A 22 8.89 -24.97 -6.89
CA ALA A 22 8.85 -25.19 -8.35
C ALA A 22 7.54 -24.74 -9.01
N GLU A 23 6.48 -24.45 -8.24
CA GLU A 23 5.13 -24.10 -8.74
C GLU A 23 4.94 -22.60 -9.01
N GLY A 24 5.99 -21.78 -8.86
CA GLY A 24 5.95 -20.35 -9.17
C GLY A 24 5.75 -19.47 -7.94
N PHE A 25 4.84 -18.49 -8.05
CA PHE A 25 4.57 -17.50 -6.99
C PHE A 25 3.10 -17.53 -6.60
N GLU A 26 2.84 -17.27 -5.33
CA GLU A 26 1.52 -16.97 -4.81
C GLU A 26 1.30 -15.46 -4.79
N VAL A 27 0.07 -15.03 -5.06
CA VAL A 27 -0.32 -13.62 -5.06
C VAL A 27 -1.41 -13.39 -4.02
N LEU A 28 -1.20 -12.42 -3.13
CA LEU A 28 -2.23 -12.05 -2.16
C LEU A 28 -3.35 -11.27 -2.85
N MET A 29 -4.60 -11.70 -2.63
CA MET A 29 -5.80 -10.99 -3.07
C MET A 29 -6.79 -10.90 -1.90
N VAL A 30 -7.60 -9.85 -1.89
CA VAL A 30 -8.71 -9.63 -0.96
C VAL A 30 -10.04 -9.72 -1.69
N LEU A 31 -11.04 -10.32 -1.07
CA LEU A 31 -12.40 -10.36 -1.59
C LEU A 31 -13.18 -9.16 -1.05
N ARG A 32 -13.61 -8.25 -1.93
CA ARG A 32 -14.40 -7.09 -1.49
C ARG A 32 -15.79 -7.51 -1.02
N SER A 33 -16.27 -6.84 0.02
CA SER A 33 -17.63 -7.00 0.55
C SER A 33 -18.71 -6.74 -0.51
N LYS A 34 -19.92 -7.23 -0.24
CA LYS A 34 -21.10 -7.02 -1.10
C LYS A 34 -21.55 -5.58 -1.10
N GLU A 35 -21.28 -4.88 -0.01
CA GLU A 35 -21.66 -3.50 0.28
C GLU A 35 -20.69 -2.50 -0.37
N SER A 36 -19.62 -2.99 -1.00
CA SER A 36 -18.64 -2.14 -1.67
C SER A 36 -19.27 -1.36 -2.82
N LYS A 37 -19.12 -0.03 -2.79
CA LYS A 37 -19.62 0.89 -3.82
C LYS A 37 -18.89 0.76 -5.16
N PHE A 38 -17.72 0.11 -5.17
CA PHE A 38 -16.89 -0.09 -6.34
C PHE A 38 -16.46 -1.55 -6.44
N VAL A 39 -16.91 -2.23 -7.51
CA VAL A 39 -16.57 -3.62 -7.86
C VAL A 39 -16.83 -4.63 -6.71
N PRO A 40 -18.09 -4.78 -6.24
CA PRO A 40 -18.42 -5.71 -5.16
C PRO A 40 -18.24 -7.18 -5.57
N ASN A 41 -18.03 -8.07 -4.58
CA ASN A 41 -17.82 -9.52 -4.77
C ASN A 41 -16.66 -9.89 -5.73
N SER A 42 -15.63 -9.07 -5.79
CA SER A 42 -14.48 -9.30 -6.67
C SER A 42 -13.20 -9.44 -5.87
N TYR A 43 -12.33 -10.33 -6.34
CA TYR A 43 -10.96 -10.42 -5.85
C TYR A 43 -10.16 -9.25 -6.42
N VAL A 44 -9.57 -8.48 -5.53
CA VAL A 44 -8.70 -7.34 -5.86
C VAL A 44 -7.39 -7.46 -5.10
N PHE A 45 -6.40 -6.68 -5.50
CA PHE A 45 -5.18 -6.51 -4.72
C PHE A 45 -5.38 -5.38 -3.69
N PRO A 46 -4.62 -5.38 -2.58
CA PRO A 46 -4.67 -4.30 -1.61
C PRO A 46 -4.38 -2.95 -2.24
N GLY A 47 -5.19 -1.94 -1.92
CA GLY A 47 -5.00 -0.60 -2.46
C GLY A 47 -6.20 0.32 -2.34
N GLY A 48 -5.93 1.61 -2.46
CA GLY A 48 -6.93 2.65 -2.27
C GLY A 48 -6.49 3.99 -2.84
N ALA A 49 -7.28 5.01 -2.56
CA ALA A 49 -6.99 6.37 -3.00
C ALA A 49 -5.79 6.93 -2.24
N LEU A 50 -5.06 7.85 -2.88
CA LEU A 50 -4.07 8.66 -2.17
C LEU A 50 -4.80 9.60 -1.20
N ASP A 51 -4.24 9.71 0.00
CA ASP A 51 -4.61 10.72 0.99
C ASP A 51 -3.63 11.90 0.92
N ASP A 52 -4.06 13.06 1.42
CA ASP A 52 -3.21 14.27 1.44
C ASP A 52 -1.94 14.04 2.28
N GLU A 53 -2.02 13.24 3.36
CA GLU A 53 -0.87 12.87 4.20
C GLU A 53 0.18 12.07 3.40
N ASP A 54 -0.24 11.20 2.48
CA ASP A 54 0.67 10.39 1.65
C ASP A 54 1.60 11.28 0.81
N CYS A 55 1.14 12.47 0.46
CA CYS A 55 1.84 13.43 -0.38
C CYS A 55 2.65 14.47 0.43
N SER A 56 2.74 14.31 1.75
CA SER A 56 3.42 15.26 2.63
C SER A 56 4.95 15.14 2.55
N PRO A 57 5.69 16.25 2.78
CA PRO A 57 7.16 16.20 2.91
C PRO A 57 7.65 15.27 4.01
N GLU A 58 6.88 15.13 5.09
CA GLU A 58 7.18 14.23 6.20
C GLU A 58 7.17 12.77 5.75
N MET A 59 6.14 12.36 5.00
CA MET A 59 6.06 11.01 4.44
C MET A 59 7.12 10.78 3.36
N GLU A 60 7.40 11.79 2.53
CA GLU A 60 8.50 11.75 1.55
C GLU A 60 9.85 11.47 2.23
N ALA A 61 10.14 12.15 3.35
CA ALA A 61 11.38 11.97 4.08
C ALA A 61 11.53 10.56 4.70
N LEU A 62 10.43 9.84 4.91
CA LEU A 62 10.41 8.46 5.40
C LEU A 62 10.56 7.43 4.28
N CYS A 63 10.43 7.80 3.00
CA CYS A 63 10.59 6.89 1.88
C CYS A 63 12.05 6.55 1.60
N ARG A 64 12.41 5.26 1.68
CA ARG A 64 13.76 4.82 1.35
C ARG A 64 13.91 4.50 -0.13
N GLY A 65 14.96 5.06 -0.75
CA GLY A 65 15.49 4.63 -2.05
C GLY A 65 14.63 4.97 -3.27
N VAL A 66 13.63 5.83 -3.11
CA VAL A 66 12.85 6.40 -4.21
C VAL A 66 12.90 7.92 -4.11
N GLU A 67 13.52 8.57 -5.08
CA GLU A 67 13.58 10.03 -5.19
C GLU A 67 12.32 10.57 -5.88
N PRO A 68 11.72 11.69 -5.43
CA PRO A 68 10.49 12.22 -6.01
C PRO A 68 10.59 12.54 -7.51
N SER A 69 11.73 13.10 -7.93
CA SER A 69 12.00 13.39 -9.34
C SER A 69 12.01 12.12 -10.20
N ARG A 70 12.55 11.01 -9.66
CA ARG A 70 12.58 9.72 -10.34
C ARG A 70 11.22 9.05 -10.35
N ALA A 71 10.48 9.09 -9.25
CA ALA A 71 9.10 8.64 -9.17
C ALA A 71 8.24 9.35 -10.23
N PHE A 72 8.32 10.67 -10.28
CA PHE A 72 7.59 11.51 -11.24
C PHE A 72 7.94 11.20 -12.70
N ALA A 73 9.22 10.93 -12.99
CA ALA A 73 9.65 10.58 -14.35
C ALA A 73 9.05 9.25 -14.85
N VAL A 74 8.86 8.29 -13.93
CA VAL A 74 8.35 6.94 -14.22
C VAL A 74 6.81 6.91 -14.27
N LEU A 75 6.14 7.59 -13.34
CA LEU A 75 4.68 7.61 -13.26
C LEU A 75 4.07 8.61 -14.25
N LYS A 76 3.83 8.18 -15.48
CA LYS A 76 3.20 9.03 -16.51
C LYS A 76 1.81 9.51 -16.07
N GLY A 77 1.51 10.77 -16.35
CA GLY A 77 0.21 11.39 -16.08
C GLY A 77 -0.07 11.71 -14.61
N ILE A 78 0.84 11.42 -13.68
CA ILE A 78 0.66 11.82 -12.27
C ILE A 78 0.74 13.36 -12.16
N PRO A 79 -0.08 14.03 -11.33
CA PRO A 79 -0.18 15.49 -11.36
C PRO A 79 1.03 16.26 -10.81
N SER A 80 1.79 15.68 -9.87
CA SER A 80 2.93 16.35 -9.23
C SER A 80 3.98 15.35 -8.71
N PRO A 81 5.22 15.81 -8.44
CA PRO A 81 6.24 14.98 -7.78
C PRO A 81 5.81 14.46 -6.40
N ALA A 82 5.09 15.28 -5.62
CA ALA A 82 4.58 14.89 -4.30
C ALA A 82 3.58 13.72 -4.43
N MET A 83 2.63 13.80 -5.37
CA MET A 83 1.70 12.69 -5.64
C MET A 83 2.39 11.47 -6.23
N ALA A 84 3.52 11.66 -6.92
CA ALA A 84 4.31 10.54 -7.42
C ALA A 84 4.87 9.71 -6.26
N ILE A 85 5.49 10.33 -5.25
CA ILE A 85 5.92 9.62 -4.04
C ILE A 85 4.74 9.15 -3.22
N GLY A 86 3.69 9.95 -3.10
CA GLY A 86 2.46 9.57 -2.43
C GLY A 86 1.85 8.29 -3.00
N SER A 87 2.10 7.94 -4.26
CA SER A 87 1.67 6.65 -4.82
C SER A 87 2.39 5.45 -4.20
N TRP A 88 3.67 5.58 -3.83
CA TRP A 88 4.38 4.53 -3.07
C TRP A 88 3.88 4.46 -1.63
N VAL A 89 3.70 5.63 -1.01
CA VAL A 89 3.23 5.74 0.38
C VAL A 89 1.84 5.13 0.53
N ALA A 90 0.88 5.56 -0.30
CA ALA A 90 -0.48 5.05 -0.33
C ALA A 90 -0.49 3.53 -0.53
N GLY A 91 0.33 3.01 -1.45
CA GLY A 91 0.44 1.56 -1.66
C GLY A 91 0.84 0.79 -0.39
N ILE A 92 1.82 1.32 0.37
CA ILE A 92 2.26 0.70 1.63
C ILE A 92 1.22 0.88 2.74
N ARG A 93 0.64 2.08 2.88
CA ARG A 93 -0.40 2.39 3.86
C ARG A 93 -1.62 1.49 3.68
N GLU A 94 -2.17 1.44 2.48
CA GLU A 94 -3.33 0.62 2.13
C GLU A 94 -3.05 -0.88 2.31
N THR A 95 -1.82 -1.33 2.02
CA THR A 95 -1.41 -2.71 2.31
C THR A 95 -1.46 -3.00 3.82
N PHE A 96 -1.05 -2.06 4.66
CA PHE A 96 -1.15 -2.22 6.10
C PHE A 96 -2.60 -2.14 6.59
N GLU A 97 -3.39 -1.21 6.07
CA GLU A 97 -4.81 -1.03 6.40
C GLU A 97 -5.65 -2.24 6.03
N GLU A 98 -5.55 -2.76 4.79
CA GLU A 98 -6.44 -3.82 4.29
C GLU A 98 -5.99 -5.23 4.65
N VAL A 99 -4.67 -5.48 4.73
CA VAL A 99 -4.14 -6.84 4.95
C VAL A 99 -3.16 -6.97 6.11
N GLY A 100 -2.87 -5.89 6.84
CA GLY A 100 -2.02 -5.92 8.03
C GLY A 100 -0.53 -6.17 7.77
N LEU A 101 -0.10 -6.17 6.51
CA LEU A 101 1.30 -6.33 6.14
C LEU A 101 1.99 -4.95 6.12
N LEU A 102 3.10 -4.80 6.82
CA LEU A 102 3.85 -3.55 6.91
C LEU A 102 5.18 -3.64 6.17
N LEU A 103 5.29 -2.91 5.05
CA LEU A 103 6.50 -2.79 4.24
C LEU A 103 7.35 -1.61 4.75
N ALA A 104 8.07 -1.85 5.85
CA ALA A 104 8.92 -0.85 6.48
C ALA A 104 10.24 -1.44 6.97
N TYR A 105 11.21 -0.56 7.18
CA TYR A 105 12.47 -0.83 7.84
C TYR A 105 12.47 -0.29 9.27
N GLN A 106 13.06 -1.05 10.18
CA GLN A 106 13.42 -0.58 11.51
C GLN A 106 14.63 0.37 11.45
N ALA A 107 14.94 1.03 12.58
CA ALA A 107 16.08 1.95 12.69
C ALA A 107 17.43 1.29 12.32
N ASP A 108 17.58 -0.01 12.57
CA ASP A 108 18.77 -0.80 12.21
C ASP A 108 18.80 -1.25 10.73
N ARG A 109 17.83 -0.77 9.93
CA ARG A 109 17.67 -1.04 8.49
C ARG A 109 17.25 -2.46 8.14
N ARG A 110 16.84 -3.28 9.12
CA ARG A 110 16.20 -4.57 8.85
C ARG A 110 14.73 -4.37 8.48
N LEU A 111 14.21 -5.21 7.59
CA LEU A 111 12.76 -5.24 7.33
C LEU A 111 12.03 -5.63 8.60
N VAL A 112 10.89 -4.98 8.84
CA VAL A 112 9.99 -5.33 9.94
C VAL A 112 9.50 -6.77 9.77
N SER A 113 9.58 -7.55 10.85
CA SER A 113 9.00 -8.88 10.99
C SER A 113 8.22 -8.91 12.30
N PHE A 114 7.14 -9.69 12.36
CA PHE A 114 6.29 -9.79 13.54
C PHE A 114 6.53 -11.10 14.29
N ASN A 115 7.00 -10.99 15.55
CA ASN A 115 6.71 -12.03 16.53
C ASN A 115 5.28 -11.86 17.09
N HIS A 116 4.89 -12.71 18.04
CA HIS A 116 3.54 -12.64 18.60
C HIS A 116 3.22 -11.30 19.32
N VAL A 117 4.22 -10.70 19.98
CA VAL A 117 4.07 -9.40 20.66
C VAL A 117 3.92 -8.29 19.62
N ASP A 118 4.74 -8.31 18.57
CA ASP A 118 4.66 -7.35 17.46
C ASP A 118 3.32 -7.44 16.74
N ALA A 119 2.86 -8.65 16.40
CA ALA A 119 1.58 -8.84 15.72
C ALA A 119 0.42 -8.23 16.51
N LYS A 120 0.40 -8.40 17.85
CA LYS A 120 -0.60 -7.75 18.71
C LYS A 120 -0.47 -6.23 18.71
N ARG A 121 0.75 -5.71 18.78
CA ARG A 121 1.02 -4.27 18.80
C ARG A 121 0.61 -3.59 17.48
N TYR A 122 1.09 -4.10 16.34
CA TYR A 122 0.73 -3.55 15.03
C TYR A 122 -0.73 -3.79 14.67
N GLY A 123 -1.34 -4.89 15.11
CA GLY A 123 -2.79 -5.09 15.01
C GLY A 123 -3.60 -4.00 15.75
N ARG A 124 -3.12 -3.55 16.92
CA ARG A 124 -3.72 -2.39 17.63
C ARG A 124 -3.50 -1.08 16.89
N TYR A 125 -2.32 -0.83 16.35
CA TYR A 125 -2.07 0.37 15.52
C TYR A 125 -2.98 0.40 14.30
N ARG A 126 -3.08 -0.70 13.58
CA ARG A 126 -4.00 -0.86 12.44
C ARG A 126 -5.45 -0.59 12.84
N SER A 127 -5.90 -1.12 13.98
CA SER A 127 -7.25 -0.87 14.48
C SER A 127 -7.51 0.61 14.80
N LEU A 128 -6.50 1.32 15.30
CA LEU A 128 -6.59 2.77 15.57
C LEU A 128 -6.56 3.59 14.28
N LEU A 129 -5.75 3.17 13.30
CA LEU A 129 -5.66 3.78 11.98
C LEU A 129 -7.01 3.69 11.24
N LEU A 130 -7.59 2.49 11.16
CA LEU A 130 -8.91 2.27 10.55
C LEU A 130 -10.05 3.01 11.26
N GLN A 131 -9.86 3.42 12.52
CA GLN A 131 -10.81 4.23 13.29
C GLN A 131 -10.50 5.73 13.23
N GLU A 132 -9.53 6.15 12.41
CA GLU A 132 -9.06 7.53 12.28
C GLU A 132 -8.60 8.14 13.62
N LYS A 133 -8.15 7.30 14.57
CA LYS A 133 -7.68 7.73 15.90
C LYS A 133 -6.17 7.98 15.94
N LEU A 134 -5.45 7.56 14.91
CA LEU A 134 -4.01 7.66 14.78
C LEU A 134 -3.69 7.65 13.28
N THR A 135 -2.77 8.51 12.82
CA THR A 135 -2.42 8.57 11.39
C THR A 135 -1.33 7.57 11.02
N PHE A 136 -1.15 7.28 9.73
CA PHE A 136 -0.10 6.34 9.34
C PHE A 136 1.29 6.90 9.67
N GLY A 137 1.50 8.21 9.46
CA GLY A 137 2.73 8.92 9.85
C GLY A 137 3.03 8.81 11.35
N GLU A 138 2.02 8.98 12.21
CA GLU A 138 2.18 8.83 13.66
C GLU A 138 2.62 7.41 14.09
N ILE A 139 2.19 6.37 13.38
CA ILE A 139 2.65 4.99 13.63
C ILE A 139 4.14 4.89 13.31
N LEU A 140 4.55 5.38 12.13
CA LEU A 140 5.93 5.31 11.67
C LEU A 140 6.86 6.07 12.61
N GLU A 141 6.46 7.25 13.06
CA GLU A 141 7.24 8.05 14.01
C GLU A 141 7.39 7.33 15.36
N LYS A 142 6.29 6.84 15.95
CA LYS A 142 6.32 6.15 17.26
C LYS A 142 7.20 4.91 17.25
N GLU A 143 7.25 4.20 16.13
CA GLU A 143 8.02 2.97 15.97
C GLU A 143 9.40 3.19 15.31
N ALA A 144 9.77 4.46 15.06
CA ALA A 144 11.01 4.85 14.38
C ALA A 144 11.25 4.07 13.06
N LEU A 145 10.21 3.99 12.23
CA LEU A 145 10.19 3.24 10.98
C LEU A 145 10.42 4.14 9.77
N THR A 146 11.02 3.57 8.73
CA THR A 146 11.08 4.16 7.38
C THR A 146 10.40 3.23 6.39
N LEU A 147 9.79 3.77 5.34
CA LEU A 147 9.05 2.99 4.36
C LEU A 147 10.00 2.27 3.40
N ALA A 148 9.73 0.99 3.14
CA ALA A 148 10.50 0.16 2.22
C ALA A 148 10.14 0.43 0.75
N ALA A 149 10.12 1.70 0.35
CA ALA A 149 9.71 2.14 -0.99
C ALA A 149 10.61 1.58 -2.11
N ASP A 150 11.88 1.33 -1.82
CA ASP A 150 12.86 0.66 -2.68
C ASP A 150 12.60 -0.83 -2.93
N ARG A 151 11.59 -1.41 -2.30
CA ARG A 151 11.07 -2.76 -2.59
C ARG A 151 9.89 -2.74 -3.54
N LEU A 152 9.18 -1.61 -3.67
CA LEU A 152 8.03 -1.50 -4.57
C LEU A 152 8.50 -1.17 -5.98
N HIS A 153 8.14 -2.03 -6.92
CA HIS A 153 8.42 -1.85 -8.33
C HIS A 153 7.16 -1.41 -9.06
N TYR A 154 7.21 -0.27 -9.75
CA TYR A 154 6.11 0.16 -10.61
C TYR A 154 5.86 -0.88 -11.72
N PHE A 155 4.62 -1.31 -11.86
CA PHE A 155 4.21 -2.41 -12.73
C PHE A 155 3.30 -1.94 -13.87
N SER A 156 2.23 -1.20 -13.56
CA SER A 156 1.23 -0.80 -14.55
C SER A 156 0.44 0.43 -14.11
N HIS A 157 -0.31 1.02 -15.03
CA HIS A 157 -1.20 2.16 -14.78
C HIS A 157 -2.53 1.97 -15.51
N TRP A 158 -3.64 2.07 -14.77
CA TRP A 158 -4.99 1.85 -15.29
C TRP A 158 -5.93 2.96 -14.84
N ILE A 159 -6.73 3.48 -15.77
CA ILE A 159 -7.74 4.49 -15.49
C ILE A 159 -9.11 3.86 -15.69
N THR A 160 -9.98 4.01 -14.69
CA THR A 160 -11.36 3.55 -14.78
C THR A 160 -12.07 4.20 -15.98
N PRO A 161 -12.81 3.43 -16.81
CA PRO A 161 -13.49 3.96 -17.99
C PRO A 161 -14.34 5.22 -17.74
N TRP A 162 -14.35 6.13 -18.70
CA TRP A 162 -14.93 7.47 -18.56
C TRP A 162 -16.45 7.51 -18.35
N PHE A 163 -17.16 6.44 -18.72
CA PHE A 163 -18.60 6.32 -18.58
C PHE A 163 -19.05 5.81 -17.20
N LEU A 164 -18.12 5.44 -16.31
CA LEU A 164 -18.44 5.00 -14.96
C LEU A 164 -18.50 6.19 -13.97
N PRO A 165 -19.39 6.15 -12.96
CA PRO A 165 -19.61 7.27 -12.04
C PRO A 165 -18.53 7.39 -10.95
N ILE A 166 -17.92 6.27 -10.55
CA ILE A 166 -16.78 6.22 -9.64
C ILE A 166 -15.58 5.84 -10.48
N ARG A 167 -14.51 6.64 -10.39
CA ARG A 167 -13.33 6.48 -11.22
C ARG A 167 -12.06 6.66 -10.41
N TYR A 168 -11.12 5.76 -10.65
CA TYR A 168 -9.75 5.82 -10.13
C TYR A 168 -8.74 5.83 -11.27
N ASP A 169 -7.62 6.51 -11.02
CA ASP A 169 -6.42 6.57 -11.82
C ASP A 169 -5.32 5.84 -11.04
N VAL A 170 -5.19 4.54 -11.30
CA VAL A 170 -4.52 3.59 -10.39
C VAL A 170 -3.11 3.29 -10.87
N ARG A 171 -2.11 3.50 -10.00
CA ARG A 171 -0.73 3.00 -10.18
C ARG A 171 -0.58 1.65 -9.47
N PHE A 172 -0.16 0.65 -10.22
CA PHE A 172 0.10 -0.70 -9.70
C PHE A 172 1.59 -0.85 -9.40
N PHE A 173 1.88 -1.39 -8.24
CA PHE A 173 3.20 -1.80 -7.80
C PHE A 173 3.23 -3.31 -7.57
N VAL A 174 4.41 -3.90 -7.68
CA VAL A 174 4.67 -5.29 -7.30
C VAL A 174 5.80 -5.34 -6.29
N VAL A 175 5.67 -6.21 -5.29
CA VAL A 175 6.64 -6.35 -4.19
C VAL A 175 6.61 -7.77 -3.65
N GLU A 176 7.74 -8.22 -3.11
CA GLU A 176 7.79 -9.45 -2.31
C GLU A 176 7.12 -9.22 -0.94
N ALA A 177 6.23 -10.13 -0.54
CA ALA A 177 5.56 -10.05 0.76
C ALA A 177 6.60 -10.12 1.90
N PRO A 178 6.45 -9.29 2.95
CA PRO A 178 7.43 -9.25 4.03
C PRO A 178 7.43 -10.58 4.79
N ALA A 179 8.63 -11.12 5.01
CA ALA A 179 8.81 -12.36 5.76
C ALA A 179 8.42 -12.21 7.24
N GLY A 180 7.88 -13.28 7.82
CA GLY A 180 7.49 -13.31 9.23
C GLY A 180 6.32 -12.37 9.56
N GLN A 181 5.43 -12.12 8.59
CA GLN A 181 4.15 -11.46 8.78
C GLN A 181 3.06 -12.32 8.14
N GLU A 182 1.88 -12.38 8.77
CA GLU A 182 0.72 -13.09 8.24
C GLU A 182 -0.35 -12.09 7.81
N ALA A 183 -0.87 -12.26 6.59
CA ALA A 183 -1.92 -11.41 6.08
C ALA A 183 -3.23 -11.63 6.86
N GLN A 184 -3.89 -10.54 7.24
CA GLN A 184 -5.17 -10.54 7.95
C GLN A 184 -6.07 -9.49 7.32
N HIS A 185 -7.26 -9.88 6.84
CA HIS A 185 -8.23 -8.90 6.33
C HIS A 185 -8.66 -7.92 7.43
N ASP A 186 -9.13 -6.74 7.04
CA ASP A 186 -9.56 -5.65 7.94
C ASP A 186 -10.88 -5.92 8.68
N GLY A 187 -11.65 -6.90 8.19
CA GLY A 187 -12.89 -7.33 8.80
C GLY A 187 -14.14 -6.75 8.14
N ILE A 188 -13.98 -6.08 6.99
CA ILE A 188 -15.07 -5.48 6.21
C ILE A 188 -15.37 -6.31 4.96
#